data_AF-K9IM23-F1
#
_entry.id   AF-K9IM23-F1
#
_cell.length_a   1.000
_cell.length_b   1.000
_cell.length_c   1.000
_cell.angle_alpha   90.00
_cell.angle_beta   90.00
_cell.angle_gamma   90.00
#
_symmetry.space_group_name_H-M   'P 1'
#
loop_
_entity.id
_entity.type
_entity.pdbx_description
1 polymer ?
#
loop_
_entity_poly.entity_id
_entity_poly.type
_entity_poly.pdbx_seq_one_letter_code
_entity_poly.pdbx_strand_id
1 'polypeptide(L)'
;MVAHDEIGGLLPIKRTIRVLDVNNQPFREPEEPSNKRVRPLARVTSLANLISPVRNGAVRRFGQTLQSFTLRGDNRSPASAQKLSSRSTVPTPAKRRSSVLWSEMLDVSMKESLTAKEIKRQEAIYEMSRGEHDLIEDLKLARKAYHDPMLKLSIMSEEELTQIFGDLDAYIPLHEDLLARLGEATKPDGTVEQIGHILVNWLPGLNAYKGYCSNQLAAKALLDQKKQDPRVQDFLQRCLESPFSRKLDLWSFLDIPRSRLVKYPLLLKEILRHTPKDHPDVQLLEEAILIIQGVLSDINLKKGESECQYYIDKLEYLDEKQKDPRIEASKVLLCHGELKNKNGHKLYIFLFQDILVLTRPVTRNERHSYQVYRQPIPVQELVLEDLQDGDVRMGGSFRGAFSNSDKAKNIFRVRFQDPSPGQSHTLQANDVFHKQQWFNCIRTAIAPFQQAASPAEPQGLPELHEECEENSPSAVNIRAQRRASTVSSVTQVEVDGDASECGSPVHTADNIKSVKAQRTQCGFRKARDKAQFSGKRKETLV
;
A
#
# COMPACT_ATOMS: atom_id res chain seq x y z
N MET A 1 -30.55 42.11 -39.30
CA MET A 1 -30.19 42.36 -40.72
C MET A 1 -28.70 42.66 -40.73
N VAL A 2 -27.85 41.90 -41.46
CA VAL A 2 -27.69 41.85 -42.93
C VAL A 2 -27.13 43.18 -43.47
N ALA A 3 -26.00 43.26 -44.18
CA ALA A 3 -24.91 42.29 -44.45
C ALA A 3 -23.62 43.03 -44.93
N HIS A 4 -22.62 42.27 -45.40
CA HIS A 4 -21.27 42.64 -45.85
C HIS A 4 -21.13 43.71 -46.95
N ASP A 5 -19.93 44.33 -46.98
CA ASP A 5 -19.01 44.51 -48.14
C ASP A 5 -17.73 45.25 -47.64
N GLU A 6 -16.64 45.45 -48.39
CA GLU A 6 -15.72 44.48 -49.02
C GLU A 6 -14.31 45.13 -49.16
N ILE A 7 -13.25 44.32 -49.29
CA ILE A 7 -11.93 44.58 -49.94
C ILE A 7 -11.09 45.86 -49.61
N GLY A 8 -9.85 45.65 -49.15
CA GLY A 8 -8.64 46.25 -49.78
C GLY A 8 -7.69 47.16 -48.97
N GLY A 9 -6.37 46.91 -49.05
CA GLY A 9 -5.36 48.01 -49.04
C GLY A 9 -4.13 47.95 -48.08
N LEU A 10 -3.02 47.36 -48.55
CA LEU A 10 -1.61 47.81 -48.43
C LEU A 10 -0.86 48.01 -47.08
N LEU A 11 0.38 47.51 -47.09
CA LEU A 11 1.54 47.77 -46.20
C LEU A 11 2.54 48.72 -46.91
N PRO A 12 3.77 48.97 -46.41
CA PRO A 12 4.21 49.49 -45.10
C PRO A 12 5.19 50.69 -45.23
N ILE A 13 5.57 51.36 -44.13
CA ILE A 13 6.73 52.30 -44.13
C ILE A 13 7.68 52.04 -42.94
N LYS A 14 8.98 51.86 -43.26
CA LYS A 14 10.12 51.93 -42.32
C LYS A 14 10.77 53.31 -42.37
N ARG A 15 11.23 53.85 -41.24
CA ARG A 15 12.37 54.80 -41.17
C ARG A 15 13.24 54.51 -39.94
N THR A 16 14.51 54.95 -39.99
CA THR A 16 15.60 54.38 -39.18
C THR A 16 16.71 55.42 -38.92
N ILE A 17 17.57 55.16 -37.92
CA ILE A 17 18.89 55.77 -37.64
C ILE A 17 18.90 57.26 -37.19
N ARG A 18 19.32 57.54 -35.95
CA ARG A 18 20.68 58.06 -35.63
C ARG A 18 21.00 58.08 -34.13
N VAL A 19 22.31 58.07 -33.86
CA VAL A 19 22.98 57.95 -32.56
C VAL A 19 23.94 59.14 -32.41
N LEU A 20 24.14 59.63 -31.19
CA LEU A 20 25.28 60.46 -30.80
C LEU A 20 25.74 60.06 -29.39
N ASP A 21 27.03 59.75 -29.26
CA ASP A 21 27.74 59.56 -27.99
C ASP A 21 28.57 60.82 -27.66
N VAL A 22 28.62 61.19 -26.38
CA VAL A 22 29.71 62.02 -25.80
C VAL A 22 30.04 61.47 -24.40
N ASN A 23 31.33 61.41 -24.07
CA ASN A 23 31.91 60.73 -22.92
C ASN A 23 32.37 61.71 -21.83
N ASN A 24 32.26 61.36 -20.53
CA ASN A 24 33.25 61.77 -19.52
C ASN A 24 33.13 61.03 -18.16
N GLN A 25 34.25 61.04 -17.41
CA GLN A 25 34.53 60.48 -16.08
C GLN A 25 35.62 61.36 -15.41
N PRO A 26 36.09 61.14 -14.15
CA PRO A 26 35.51 60.45 -12.97
C PRO A 26 35.58 61.32 -11.67
N PHE A 27 35.13 60.82 -10.51
CA PHE A 27 35.69 61.16 -9.17
C PHE A 27 35.37 60.08 -8.11
N ARG A 28 35.90 60.20 -6.87
CA ARG A 28 35.95 59.13 -5.83
C ARG A 28 34.96 59.27 -4.65
N GLU A 29 34.58 58.09 -4.11
CA GLU A 29 34.41 57.63 -2.69
C GLU A 29 34.39 58.63 -1.50
N PRO A 30 33.88 58.24 -0.30
CA PRO A 30 32.78 57.28 0.03
C PRO A 30 31.87 57.73 1.20
N GLU A 31 30.67 57.12 1.38
CA GLU A 31 30.00 57.07 2.71
C GLU A 31 28.93 55.96 2.83
N GLU A 32 28.78 55.42 4.05
CA GLU A 32 27.68 54.57 4.56
C GLU A 32 27.08 55.29 5.81
N PRO A 33 25.87 54.97 6.34
CA PRO A 33 25.12 53.72 6.23
C PRO A 33 23.58 53.87 6.09
N SER A 34 22.86 52.77 6.35
CA SER A 34 21.60 52.72 7.13
C SER A 34 20.25 52.48 6.42
N ASN A 35 19.81 51.23 6.53
CA ASN A 35 18.43 50.77 6.84
C ASN A 35 17.31 50.68 5.78
N LYS A 36 16.67 49.48 5.80
CA LYS A 36 15.28 49.16 5.44
C LYS A 36 14.82 49.40 3.99
N ARG A 37 15.05 48.40 3.12
CA ARG A 37 14.23 48.18 1.91
C ARG A 37 13.32 46.95 2.09
N VAL A 38 12.01 47.13 1.88
CA VAL A 38 10.99 46.08 2.03
C VAL A 38 11.15 45.01 0.93
N ARG A 39 11.06 43.72 1.30
CA ARG A 39 11.01 42.62 0.34
C ARG A 39 9.57 42.48 -0.22
N PRO A 40 9.38 42.37 -1.54
CA PRO A 40 8.06 42.02 -2.10
C PRO A 40 7.64 40.61 -1.67
N LEU A 41 6.33 40.38 -1.60
CA LEU A 41 5.74 39.13 -1.10
C LEU A 41 6.16 37.94 -1.98
N ALA A 42 6.61 36.85 -1.34
CA ALA A 42 7.06 35.66 -2.06
C ALA A 42 5.90 34.97 -2.80
N ARG A 43 6.12 34.60 -4.06
CA ARG A 43 5.16 33.81 -4.86
C ARG A 43 4.88 32.48 -4.17
N VAL A 44 3.60 32.16 -3.98
CA VAL A 44 3.17 30.88 -3.40
C VAL A 44 3.41 29.76 -4.42
N THR A 45 4.18 28.74 -4.01
CA THR A 45 4.31 27.50 -4.77
C THR A 45 3.12 26.59 -4.46
N SER A 46 2.26 26.33 -5.45
CA SER A 46 1.21 25.30 -5.35
C SER A 46 1.82 23.93 -5.00
N LEU A 47 1.11 23.15 -4.17
CA LEU A 47 1.48 21.79 -3.78
C LEU A 47 1.58 20.85 -5.00
N ALA A 48 0.99 21.20 -6.14
CA ALA A 48 1.14 20.51 -7.42
C ALA A 48 2.60 20.32 -7.87
N ASN A 49 3.54 21.16 -7.40
CA ASN A 49 4.98 21.00 -7.70
C ASN A 49 5.75 20.15 -6.69
N LEU A 50 5.16 19.75 -5.56
CA LEU A 50 5.85 18.93 -4.53
C LEU A 50 5.85 17.43 -4.83
N ILE A 51 5.02 16.95 -5.77
CA ILE A 51 5.07 15.57 -6.28
C ILE A 51 4.95 15.60 -7.81
N SER A 52 6.09 15.48 -8.49
CA SER A 52 6.13 15.18 -9.93
C SER A 52 5.38 13.86 -10.23
N PRO A 53 4.78 13.69 -11.43
CA PRO A 53 4.25 12.40 -11.86
C PRO A 53 5.34 11.33 -11.74
N VAL A 54 5.01 10.20 -11.11
CA VAL A 54 6.00 9.34 -10.44
C VAL A 54 7.03 8.79 -11.40
N ARG A 55 8.25 9.34 -11.32
CA ARG A 55 9.47 8.77 -11.92
C ARG A 55 10.43 8.35 -10.80
N ASN A 56 10.10 7.23 -10.14
CA ASN A 56 10.92 6.46 -9.19
C ASN A 56 11.81 7.30 -8.24
N GLY A 57 11.21 7.95 -7.23
CA GLY A 57 11.95 8.83 -6.30
C GLY A 57 11.34 8.93 -4.89
N ALA A 58 11.81 8.07 -3.99
CA ALA A 58 11.87 8.23 -2.53
C ALA A 58 10.82 9.13 -1.79
N VAL A 59 9.64 8.57 -1.51
CA VAL A 59 8.93 8.87 -0.24
C VAL A 59 9.34 7.78 0.76
N ARG A 60 9.83 8.14 1.96
CA ARG A 60 10.25 7.18 2.99
C ARG A 60 9.11 6.88 3.98
N ARG A 61 9.03 5.61 4.41
CA ARG A 61 8.03 5.01 5.33
C ARG A 61 6.62 4.82 4.74
N PHE A 62 6.41 3.68 4.08
CA PHE A 62 5.28 2.74 4.28
C PHE A 62 5.68 1.40 3.62
N GLY A 63 5.29 0.26 4.20
CA GLY A 63 5.39 -1.13 3.68
C GLY A 63 6.60 -1.52 2.78
N GLN A 64 7.59 -2.23 3.34
CA GLN A 64 8.76 -2.75 2.58
C GLN A 64 8.50 -4.09 1.86
N THR A 65 7.54 -4.10 0.92
CA THR A 65 7.37 -5.17 -0.08
C THR A 65 8.46 -5.07 -1.15
N LEU A 66 9.27 -6.12 -1.34
CA LEU A 66 10.38 -6.10 -2.32
C LEU A 66 9.90 -6.41 -3.75
N GLN A 67 9.86 -5.40 -4.61
CA GLN A 67 9.86 -5.60 -6.07
C GLN A 67 11.28 -5.50 -6.64
N SER A 68 11.95 -6.65 -6.75
CA SER A 68 13.28 -6.76 -7.37
C SER A 68 13.20 -6.73 -8.89
N PHE A 69 13.76 -5.69 -9.52
CA PHE A 69 13.85 -5.55 -10.97
C PHE A 69 14.89 -6.51 -11.57
N THR A 70 14.45 -7.47 -12.40
CA THR A 70 15.36 -8.37 -13.12
C THR A 70 15.86 -7.72 -14.41
N LEU A 71 17.03 -7.07 -14.35
CA LEU A 71 17.81 -6.76 -15.54
C LEU A 71 18.39 -8.06 -16.11
N ARG A 72 17.82 -8.56 -17.21
CA ARG A 72 18.51 -9.49 -18.12
C ARG A 72 19.20 -8.66 -19.20
N GLY A 73 20.53 -8.73 -19.24
CA GLY A 73 21.30 -8.33 -20.41
C GLY A 73 21.65 -9.58 -21.21
N ASP A 74 21.36 -9.59 -22.51
CA ASP A 74 21.85 -10.58 -23.45
C ASP A 74 22.38 -9.86 -24.70
N ASN A 75 23.65 -10.09 -25.02
CA ASN A 75 24.35 -9.45 -26.13
C ASN A 75 24.56 -10.47 -27.25
N ARG A 76 23.75 -10.39 -28.32
CA ARG A 76 24.09 -10.95 -29.65
C ARG A 76 23.15 -10.45 -30.75
N SER A 77 23.70 -9.69 -31.69
CA SER A 77 23.11 -9.52 -33.03
C SER A 77 23.25 -10.81 -33.84
N PRO A 78 22.46 -11.00 -34.90
CA PRO A 78 22.91 -10.51 -36.21
C PRO A 78 21.87 -9.63 -36.92
N ALA A 79 22.26 -9.07 -38.07
CA ALA A 79 21.48 -8.07 -38.79
C ALA A 79 20.43 -8.68 -39.74
N SER A 80 19.30 -7.99 -39.88
CA SER A 80 18.49 -7.99 -41.10
C SER A 80 17.92 -6.59 -41.29
N ALA A 81 17.98 -6.05 -42.50
CA ALA A 81 17.60 -4.67 -42.80
C ALA A 81 16.26 -4.63 -43.55
N GLN A 82 15.21 -4.12 -42.89
CA GLN A 82 13.97 -3.75 -43.56
C GLN A 82 13.58 -2.32 -43.22
N LYS A 83 13.38 -1.49 -44.26
CA LYS A 83 12.88 -0.13 -44.15
C LYS A 83 11.39 -0.18 -43.82
N LEU A 84 10.96 0.47 -42.74
CA LEU A 84 9.58 0.95 -42.60
C LEU A 84 9.57 2.48 -42.62
N SER A 85 8.49 3.03 -43.18
CA SER A 85 8.40 4.47 -43.49
C SER A 85 8.14 5.30 -42.23
N SER A 86 9.03 6.26 -41.95
CA SER A 86 8.92 7.18 -40.81
C SER A 86 7.87 8.26 -41.08
N ARG A 87 6.58 7.91 -40.95
CA ARG A 87 5.49 8.91 -40.95
C ARG A 87 5.58 9.73 -39.66
N SER A 88 6.13 10.93 -39.76
CA SER A 88 6.25 11.88 -38.63
C SER A 88 4.86 12.27 -38.12
N THR A 89 4.42 11.63 -37.03
CA THR A 89 3.23 12.02 -36.28
C THR A 89 3.61 13.13 -35.31
N VAL A 90 3.13 14.34 -35.58
CA VAL A 90 3.25 15.46 -34.63
C VAL A 90 2.60 15.03 -33.30
N PRO A 91 3.31 15.08 -32.16
CA PRO A 91 2.74 14.66 -30.89
C PRO A 91 1.54 15.52 -30.52
N THR A 92 0.33 14.96 -30.59
CA THR A 92 -0.88 15.64 -30.12
C THR A 92 -0.68 16.06 -28.67
N PRO A 93 -0.77 17.37 -28.35
CA PRO A 93 -0.41 17.85 -27.02
C PRO A 93 -1.34 17.21 -25.98
N ALA A 94 -0.74 16.53 -25.00
CA ALA A 94 -1.49 15.98 -23.87
C ALA A 94 -2.24 17.11 -23.18
N LYS A 95 -3.57 16.97 -23.05
CA LYS A 95 -4.44 17.98 -22.43
C LYS A 95 -4.07 18.09 -20.94
N ARG A 96 -3.15 19.00 -20.61
CA ARG A 96 -2.83 19.35 -19.23
C ARG A 96 -4.11 19.83 -18.54
N ARG A 97 -4.26 19.49 -17.26
CA ARG A 97 -5.36 20.01 -16.45
C ARG A 97 -5.24 21.52 -16.30
N SER A 98 -6.38 22.19 -16.20
CA SER A 98 -6.41 23.61 -15.85
C SER A 98 -5.83 23.78 -14.44
N SER A 99 -4.99 24.82 -14.26
CA SER A 99 -4.34 25.14 -13.00
C SER A 99 -4.87 26.43 -12.37
N VAL A 100 -6.03 26.93 -12.85
CA VAL A 100 -6.69 28.16 -12.35
C VAL A 100 -6.81 28.12 -10.82
N LEU A 101 -6.36 29.16 -10.13
CA LEU A 101 -6.46 29.29 -8.67
C LEU A 101 -7.88 29.70 -8.26
N TRP A 102 -8.30 29.37 -7.05
CA TRP A 102 -9.57 29.89 -6.50
C TRP A 102 -9.59 31.42 -6.49
N SER A 103 -8.47 32.05 -6.13
CA SER A 103 -8.34 33.51 -6.16
C SER A 103 -8.21 34.12 -7.57
N GLU A 104 -8.27 33.31 -8.64
CA GLU A 104 -8.45 33.76 -10.03
C GLU A 104 -9.90 33.63 -10.52
N MET A 105 -10.81 33.07 -9.68
CA MET A 105 -12.23 32.89 -9.98
C MET A 105 -13.15 33.93 -9.30
N LEU A 106 -12.58 34.87 -8.52
CA LEU A 106 -13.31 35.93 -7.82
C LEU A 106 -13.07 37.31 -8.41
N ASP A 107 -14.07 38.18 -8.29
CA ASP A 107 -13.93 39.61 -8.58
C ASP A 107 -12.95 40.31 -7.62
N VAL A 108 -12.30 41.36 -8.15
CA VAL A 108 -11.22 42.08 -7.46
C VAL A 108 -11.66 42.65 -6.11
N SER A 109 -12.88 43.20 -6.03
CA SER A 109 -13.46 43.75 -4.80
C SER A 109 -13.64 42.73 -3.68
N MET A 110 -13.95 41.47 -4.02
CA MET A 110 -14.09 40.36 -3.08
C MET A 110 -12.71 39.82 -2.64
N LYS A 111 -11.70 39.96 -3.51
CA LYS A 111 -10.31 39.60 -3.22
C LYS A 111 -9.63 40.59 -2.26
N GLU A 112 -10.07 41.85 -2.25
CA GLU A 112 -9.54 42.91 -1.38
C GLU A 112 -10.15 42.92 0.04
N SER A 113 -11.34 42.33 0.24
CA SER A 113 -11.99 42.25 1.57
C SER A 113 -11.50 41.08 2.44
N LEU A 114 -10.88 40.05 1.84
CA LEU A 114 -10.43 38.84 2.53
C LEU A 114 -8.96 38.93 2.98
N THR A 115 -8.66 38.37 4.16
CA THR A 115 -7.26 38.32 4.64
C THR A 115 -6.42 37.35 3.82
N ALA A 116 -5.12 37.62 3.68
CA ALA A 116 -4.17 36.72 3.00
C ALA A 116 -3.93 35.37 3.72
N LYS A 117 -4.59 35.13 4.87
CA LYS A 117 -4.69 33.81 5.51
C LYS A 117 -5.98 33.11 5.08
N GLU A 118 -7.11 33.82 5.08
CA GLU A 118 -8.40 33.27 4.66
C GLU A 118 -8.42 32.89 3.18
N ILE A 119 -7.82 33.71 2.30
CA ILE A 119 -7.64 33.36 0.87
C ILE A 119 -6.94 32.00 0.72
N LYS A 120 -5.97 31.68 1.58
CA LYS A 120 -5.26 30.39 1.54
C LYS A 120 -6.07 29.24 2.13
N ARG A 121 -6.96 29.50 3.09
CA ARG A 121 -7.93 28.51 3.57
C ARG A 121 -8.89 28.12 2.44
N GLN A 122 -9.43 29.12 1.75
CA GLN A 122 -10.30 28.91 0.58
C GLN A 122 -9.58 28.24 -0.60
N GLU A 123 -8.32 28.63 -0.90
CA GLU A 123 -7.50 27.96 -1.91
C GLU A 123 -7.24 26.47 -1.56
N ALA A 124 -7.01 26.14 -0.29
CA ALA A 124 -6.82 24.75 0.16
C ALA A 124 -8.12 23.93 0.12
N ILE A 125 -9.26 24.53 0.49
CA ILE A 125 -10.59 23.94 0.34
C ILE A 125 -10.88 23.66 -1.14
N TYR A 126 -10.63 24.63 -2.03
CA TYR A 126 -10.82 24.47 -3.47
C TYR A 126 -9.86 23.46 -4.11
N GLU A 127 -8.61 23.35 -3.65
CA GLU A 127 -7.67 22.29 -4.09
C GLU A 127 -8.22 20.90 -3.76
N MET A 128 -8.86 20.73 -2.59
CA MET A 128 -9.55 19.49 -2.25
C MET A 128 -10.72 19.21 -3.22
N SER A 129 -11.66 20.15 -3.38
CA SER A 129 -12.83 20.01 -4.26
C SER A 129 -12.43 19.73 -5.73
N ARG A 130 -11.51 20.51 -6.29
CA ARG A 130 -10.96 20.27 -7.63
C ARG A 130 -10.38 18.86 -7.73
N GLY A 131 -9.69 18.43 -6.68
CA GLY A 131 -9.09 17.11 -6.57
C GLY A 131 -10.09 15.94 -6.60
N GLU A 132 -11.35 16.15 -6.19
CA GLU A 132 -12.42 15.15 -6.34
C GLU A 132 -13.01 15.16 -7.75
N HIS A 133 -13.23 16.33 -8.35
CA HIS A 133 -13.64 16.41 -9.75
C HIS A 133 -12.62 15.72 -10.68
N ASP A 134 -11.32 15.97 -10.42
CA ASP A 134 -10.18 15.30 -11.05
C ASP A 134 -10.15 13.78 -10.84
N LEU A 135 -10.60 13.30 -9.66
CA LEU A 135 -10.69 11.87 -9.34
C LEU A 135 -11.85 11.22 -10.08
N ILE A 136 -13.04 11.80 -9.99
CA ILE A 136 -14.28 11.32 -10.61
C ILE A 136 -14.09 11.17 -12.12
N GLU A 137 -13.52 12.16 -12.79
CA GLU A 137 -13.26 12.09 -14.24
C GLU A 137 -12.18 11.05 -14.59
N ASP A 138 -11.17 10.83 -13.75
CA ASP A 138 -10.17 9.77 -13.98
C ASP A 138 -10.74 8.36 -13.75
N LEU A 139 -11.66 8.17 -12.79
CA LEU A 139 -12.38 6.90 -12.59
C LEU A 139 -13.29 6.60 -13.78
N LYS A 140 -14.10 7.59 -14.19
CA LYS A 140 -14.96 7.51 -15.39
C LYS A 140 -14.15 7.23 -16.66
N LEU A 141 -12.95 7.80 -16.78
CA LEU A 141 -12.03 7.56 -17.88
C LEU A 141 -11.41 6.15 -17.83
N ALA A 142 -11.01 5.67 -16.65
CA ALA A 142 -10.47 4.33 -16.48
C ALA A 142 -11.45 3.24 -16.93
N ARG A 143 -12.75 3.37 -16.58
CA ARG A 143 -13.80 2.48 -17.11
C ARG A 143 -13.96 2.65 -18.63
N LYS A 144 -14.33 3.85 -19.08
CA LYS A 144 -14.77 4.10 -20.47
C LYS A 144 -13.68 3.92 -21.53
N ALA A 145 -12.42 4.17 -21.21
CA ALA A 145 -11.31 4.16 -22.17
C ALA A 145 -10.37 2.94 -22.06
N TYR A 146 -10.47 2.14 -20.99
CA TYR A 146 -9.67 0.92 -20.83
C TYR A 146 -10.54 -0.33 -20.61
N HIS A 147 -11.38 -0.35 -19.57
CA HIS A 147 -12.22 -1.52 -19.25
C HIS A 147 -13.20 -1.85 -20.40
N ASP A 148 -14.05 -0.90 -20.77
CA ASP A 148 -15.14 -1.19 -21.71
C ASP A 148 -14.64 -1.55 -23.12
N PRO A 149 -13.59 -0.91 -23.68
CA PRO A 149 -13.04 -1.34 -24.96
C PRO A 149 -12.36 -2.71 -24.88
N MET A 150 -11.68 -3.06 -23.77
CA MET A 150 -11.07 -4.39 -23.63
C MET A 150 -12.12 -5.50 -23.52
N LEU A 151 -13.26 -5.24 -22.87
CA LEU A 151 -14.40 -6.15 -22.84
C LEU A 151 -15.04 -6.29 -24.23
N LYS A 152 -15.38 -5.17 -24.87
CA LYS A 152 -16.08 -5.15 -26.19
C LYS A 152 -15.25 -5.71 -27.34
N LEU A 153 -13.91 -5.70 -27.22
CA LEU A 153 -12.98 -6.25 -28.21
C LEU A 153 -12.44 -7.64 -27.81
N SER A 154 -12.94 -8.25 -26.73
CA SER A 154 -12.50 -9.55 -26.20
C SER A 154 -10.98 -9.67 -26.01
N ILE A 155 -10.36 -8.59 -25.53
CA ILE A 155 -8.92 -8.49 -25.26
C ILE A 155 -8.59 -9.22 -23.94
N MET A 156 -9.45 -9.09 -22.93
CA MET A 156 -9.46 -9.86 -21.69
C MET A 156 -10.89 -10.33 -21.37
N SER A 157 -11.05 -11.35 -20.53
CA SER A 157 -12.38 -11.80 -20.11
C SER A 157 -13.04 -10.82 -19.13
N GLU A 158 -14.36 -10.95 -18.95
CA GLU A 158 -15.10 -10.19 -17.93
C GLU A 158 -14.55 -10.47 -16.53
N GLU A 159 -14.27 -11.73 -16.21
CA GLU A 159 -13.65 -12.16 -14.94
C GLU A 159 -12.29 -11.49 -14.70
N GLU A 160 -11.43 -11.44 -15.72
CA GLU A 160 -10.10 -10.82 -15.67
C GLU A 160 -10.20 -9.30 -15.51
N LEU A 161 -11.15 -8.67 -16.19
CA LEU A 161 -11.41 -7.24 -16.07
C LEU A 161 -12.01 -6.88 -14.70
N THR A 162 -12.94 -7.68 -14.17
CA THR A 162 -13.43 -7.56 -12.79
C THR A 162 -12.29 -7.72 -11.78
N GLN A 163 -11.37 -8.66 -11.98
CA GLN A 163 -10.22 -8.83 -11.08
C GLN A 163 -9.21 -7.67 -11.15
N ILE A 164 -9.01 -7.05 -12.32
CA ILE A 164 -8.07 -5.92 -12.51
C ILE A 164 -8.67 -4.59 -12.07
N PHE A 165 -9.91 -4.28 -12.47
CA PHE A 165 -10.55 -2.99 -12.24
C PHE A 165 -11.42 -2.96 -10.98
N GLY A 166 -11.95 -4.11 -10.52
CA GLY A 166 -13.01 -4.14 -9.52
C GLY A 166 -14.22 -3.32 -9.97
N ASP A 167 -14.93 -2.75 -8.98
CA ASP A 167 -15.99 -1.78 -9.25
C ASP A 167 -15.52 -0.35 -8.98
N LEU A 168 -14.87 0.26 -9.96
CA LEU A 168 -14.45 1.67 -9.87
C LEU A 168 -15.63 2.64 -9.80
N ASP A 169 -16.80 2.27 -10.34
CA ASP A 169 -17.94 3.19 -10.43
C ASP A 169 -18.72 3.28 -9.12
N ALA A 170 -18.77 2.19 -8.33
CA ALA A 170 -19.36 2.21 -6.99
C ALA A 170 -18.76 3.29 -6.05
N TYR A 171 -17.54 3.76 -6.33
CA TYR A 171 -16.90 4.83 -5.57
C TYR A 171 -17.21 6.24 -6.08
N ILE A 172 -17.74 6.40 -7.29
CA ILE A 172 -18.04 7.72 -7.88
C ILE A 172 -19.09 8.48 -7.05
N PRO A 173 -20.24 7.89 -6.65
CA PRO A 173 -21.26 8.60 -5.87
C PRO A 173 -20.77 9.14 -4.53
N LEU A 174 -19.78 8.49 -3.91
CA LEU A 174 -19.17 8.95 -2.65
C LEU A 174 -18.48 10.31 -2.84
N HIS A 175 -17.77 10.52 -3.94
CA HIS A 175 -17.08 11.79 -4.21
C HIS A 175 -18.01 12.85 -4.79
N GLU A 176 -19.05 12.42 -5.52
CA GLU A 176 -20.12 13.32 -5.98
C GLU A 176 -20.96 13.85 -4.80
N ASP A 177 -21.20 13.04 -3.76
CA ASP A 177 -21.80 13.47 -2.48
C ASP A 177 -20.94 14.52 -1.74
N LEU A 178 -19.61 14.35 -1.68
CA LEU A 178 -18.73 15.37 -1.12
C LEU A 178 -18.80 16.68 -1.92
N LEU A 179 -18.75 16.61 -3.25
CA LEU A 179 -18.87 17.78 -4.10
C LEU A 179 -20.21 18.49 -3.95
N ALA A 180 -21.31 17.75 -3.77
CA ALA A 180 -22.62 18.32 -3.50
C ALA A 180 -22.64 19.09 -2.18
N ARG A 181 -22.21 18.46 -1.07
CA ARG A 181 -22.15 19.11 0.27
C ARG A 181 -21.25 20.34 0.27
N LEU A 182 -20.12 20.29 -0.42
CA LEU A 182 -19.21 21.45 -0.55
C LEU A 182 -19.82 22.55 -1.41
N GLY A 183 -20.61 22.22 -2.44
CA GLY A 183 -21.38 23.18 -3.21
C GLY A 183 -22.48 23.86 -2.37
N GLU A 184 -23.22 23.09 -1.58
CA GLU A 184 -24.25 23.59 -0.65
C GLU A 184 -23.67 24.50 0.45
N ALA A 185 -22.46 24.19 0.93
CA ALA A 185 -21.72 25.01 1.90
C ALA A 185 -20.95 26.19 1.27
N THR A 186 -20.93 26.32 -0.06
CA THR A 186 -20.32 27.46 -0.76
C THR A 186 -21.33 28.60 -0.85
N LYS A 187 -21.00 29.75 -0.26
CA LYS A 187 -21.81 30.96 -0.30
C LYS A 187 -21.85 31.57 -1.72
N PRO A 188 -22.80 32.48 -2.02
CA PRO A 188 -22.83 33.21 -3.29
C PRO A 188 -21.56 34.02 -3.60
N ASP A 189 -20.72 34.30 -2.58
CA ASP A 189 -19.41 34.94 -2.72
C ASP A 189 -18.26 33.96 -3.06
N GLY A 190 -18.55 32.68 -3.24
CA GLY A 190 -17.58 31.63 -3.56
C GLY A 190 -16.76 31.14 -2.36
N THR A 191 -17.03 31.62 -1.13
CA THR A 191 -16.36 31.16 0.10
C THR A 191 -17.13 30.02 0.78
N VAL A 192 -16.38 29.09 1.39
CA VAL A 192 -16.92 28.07 2.31
C VAL A 192 -16.64 28.51 3.74
N GLU A 193 -17.67 28.71 4.56
CA GLU A 193 -17.46 29.15 5.94
C GLU A 193 -16.89 28.02 6.79
N GLN A 194 -17.65 26.94 6.99
CA GLN A 194 -17.29 25.80 7.84
C GLN A 194 -17.28 24.52 7.00
N ILE A 195 -16.24 23.70 7.14
CA ILE A 195 -16.03 22.49 6.33
C ILE A 195 -15.77 21.23 7.17
N GLY A 196 -15.33 21.39 8.43
CA GLY A 196 -14.93 20.27 9.28
C GLY A 196 -16.07 19.28 9.52
N HIS A 197 -17.29 19.78 9.76
CA HIS A 197 -18.48 18.95 9.98
C HIS A 197 -18.85 18.11 8.75
N ILE A 198 -18.59 18.58 7.53
CA ILE A 198 -18.80 17.82 6.29
C ILE A 198 -17.80 16.65 6.26
N LEU A 199 -16.54 16.95 6.55
CA LEU A 199 -15.43 15.99 6.44
C LEU A 199 -15.47 14.93 7.55
N VAL A 200 -15.81 15.30 8.79
CA VAL A 200 -16.03 14.35 9.90
C VAL A 200 -17.09 13.30 9.54
N ASN A 201 -18.22 13.73 8.96
CA ASN A 201 -19.29 12.82 8.55
C ASN A 201 -18.95 12.00 7.29
N TRP A 202 -18.18 12.56 6.36
CA TRP A 202 -17.92 11.94 5.06
C TRP A 202 -16.72 10.98 5.03
N LEU A 203 -15.61 11.33 5.69
CA LEU A 203 -14.36 10.56 5.65
C LEU A 203 -14.49 9.08 6.06
N PRO A 204 -15.38 8.66 7.00
CA PRO A 204 -15.63 7.25 7.29
C PRO A 204 -16.08 6.44 6.06
N GLY A 205 -16.78 7.07 5.10
CA GLY A 205 -17.24 6.42 3.87
C GLY A 205 -16.11 5.90 2.98
N LEU A 206 -14.91 6.49 3.08
CA LEU A 206 -13.71 6.03 2.34
C LEU A 206 -13.27 4.61 2.71
N ASN A 207 -13.77 4.04 3.81
CA ASN A 207 -13.62 2.62 4.16
C ASN A 207 -14.14 1.68 3.04
N ALA A 208 -15.03 2.14 2.16
CA ALA A 208 -15.45 1.40 0.95
C ALA A 208 -14.27 0.95 0.06
N TYR A 209 -13.17 1.70 0.05
CA TYR A 209 -11.96 1.34 -0.71
C TYR A 209 -11.13 0.19 -0.12
N LYS A 210 -11.47 -0.30 1.08
CA LYS A 210 -10.72 -1.35 1.77
C LYS A 210 -10.55 -2.61 0.92
N GLY A 211 -11.63 -3.09 0.28
CA GLY A 211 -11.58 -4.24 -0.64
C GLY A 211 -10.81 -3.99 -1.93
N TYR A 212 -10.89 -2.77 -2.49
CA TYR A 212 -10.14 -2.39 -3.70
C TYR A 212 -8.63 -2.39 -3.44
N CYS A 213 -8.20 -1.71 -2.37
CA CYS A 213 -6.79 -1.58 -2.02
C CYS A 213 -6.18 -2.91 -1.55
N SER A 214 -6.97 -3.84 -1.01
CA SER A 214 -6.49 -5.19 -0.67
C SER A 214 -6.36 -6.11 -1.88
N ASN A 215 -7.18 -5.93 -2.93
CA ASN A 215 -7.07 -6.67 -4.19
C ASN A 215 -5.94 -6.18 -5.12
N GLN A 216 -5.41 -4.95 -4.93
CA GLN A 216 -4.41 -4.35 -5.83
C GLN A 216 -3.19 -5.24 -6.14
N LEU A 217 -2.74 -6.10 -5.22
CA LEU A 217 -1.61 -7.02 -5.48
C LEU A 217 -1.98 -8.09 -6.53
N ALA A 218 -3.15 -8.70 -6.41
CA ALA A 218 -3.65 -9.71 -7.35
C ALA A 218 -3.97 -9.06 -8.72
N ALA A 219 -4.60 -7.88 -8.70
CA ALA A 219 -4.85 -7.08 -9.91
C ALA A 219 -3.54 -6.74 -10.65
N LYS A 220 -2.49 -6.32 -9.92
CA LYS A 220 -1.16 -6.03 -10.51
C LYS A 220 -0.53 -7.28 -11.12
N ALA A 221 -0.56 -8.41 -10.40
CA ALA A 221 0.03 -9.66 -10.88
C ALA A 221 -0.67 -10.19 -12.15
N LEU A 222 -2.01 -10.12 -12.20
CA LEU A 222 -2.76 -10.48 -13.39
C LEU A 222 -2.48 -9.52 -14.55
N LEU A 223 -2.41 -8.20 -14.30
CA LEU A 223 -2.06 -7.23 -15.34
C LEU A 223 -0.63 -7.43 -15.88
N ASP A 224 0.34 -7.79 -15.03
CA ASP A 224 1.71 -8.10 -15.46
C ASP A 224 1.81 -9.43 -16.24
N GLN A 225 0.97 -10.42 -15.90
CA GLN A 225 0.81 -11.63 -16.72
C GLN A 225 0.17 -11.28 -18.07
N LYS A 226 -0.93 -10.52 -18.08
CA LYS A 226 -1.67 -10.15 -19.29
C LYS A 226 -0.91 -9.20 -20.21
N LYS A 227 0.03 -8.42 -19.68
CA LYS A 227 1.05 -7.68 -20.46
C LYS A 227 1.98 -8.59 -21.28
N GLN A 228 1.86 -9.92 -21.23
CA GLN A 228 2.54 -10.85 -22.14
C GLN A 228 1.72 -11.19 -23.39
N ASP A 229 0.40 -10.94 -23.41
CA ASP A 229 -0.43 -11.06 -24.62
C ASP A 229 -0.17 -9.85 -25.54
N PRO A 230 0.25 -10.06 -26.81
CA PRO A 230 0.48 -8.96 -27.76
C PRO A 230 -0.73 -8.06 -27.99
N ARG A 231 -1.97 -8.60 -27.88
CA ARG A 231 -3.22 -7.83 -28.03
C ARG A 231 -3.42 -6.84 -26.89
N VAL A 232 -3.04 -7.24 -25.67
CA VAL A 232 -3.07 -6.39 -24.47
C VAL A 232 -1.97 -5.32 -24.57
N GLN A 233 -0.75 -5.68 -25.01
CA GLN A 233 0.32 -4.70 -25.21
C GLN A 233 -0.06 -3.62 -26.25
N ASP A 234 -0.51 -4.04 -27.43
CA ASP A 234 -0.93 -3.16 -28.52
C ASP A 234 -2.07 -2.22 -28.10
N PHE A 235 -3.09 -2.74 -27.41
CA PHE A 235 -4.16 -1.91 -26.86
C PHE A 235 -3.64 -0.85 -25.86
N LEU A 236 -2.83 -1.26 -24.87
CA LEU A 236 -2.27 -0.34 -23.88
C LEU A 236 -1.34 0.71 -24.51
N GLN A 237 -0.61 0.34 -25.56
CA GLN A 237 0.22 1.26 -26.33
C GLN A 237 -0.61 2.30 -27.09
N ARG A 238 -1.72 1.90 -27.73
CA ARG A 238 -2.67 2.85 -28.38
C ARG A 238 -3.29 3.82 -27.36
N CYS A 239 -3.57 3.37 -26.13
CA CYS A 239 -4.02 4.25 -25.05
C CYS A 239 -2.93 5.26 -24.64
N LEU A 240 -1.67 4.80 -24.50
CA LEU A 240 -0.51 5.67 -24.21
C LEU A 240 -0.22 6.67 -25.32
N GLU A 241 -0.49 6.33 -26.59
CA GLU A 241 -0.36 7.24 -27.72
C GLU A 241 -1.48 8.29 -27.74
N SER A 242 -2.70 7.89 -27.39
CA SER A 242 -3.89 8.76 -27.34
C SER A 242 -3.79 9.92 -26.32
N PRO A 243 -4.41 11.09 -26.57
CA PRO A 243 -4.26 12.25 -25.67
C PRO A 243 -4.89 12.09 -24.28
N PHE A 244 -5.93 11.27 -24.14
CA PHE A 244 -6.69 11.12 -22.89
C PHE A 244 -5.86 10.53 -21.75
N SER A 245 -4.91 9.64 -22.05
CA SER A 245 -4.06 9.00 -21.05
C SER A 245 -3.14 9.98 -20.34
N ARG A 246 -2.91 11.18 -20.91
CA ARG A 246 -1.90 12.16 -20.46
C ARG A 246 -0.49 11.56 -20.35
N LYS A 247 -0.22 10.48 -21.11
CA LYS A 247 1.00 9.63 -21.04
C LYS A 247 1.18 8.84 -19.73
N LEU A 248 0.08 8.61 -19.00
CA LEU A 248 0.00 7.66 -17.88
C LEU A 248 -0.39 6.27 -18.39
N ASP A 249 0.17 5.21 -17.79
CA ASP A 249 -0.21 3.82 -18.12
C ASP A 249 -1.47 3.39 -17.36
N LEU A 250 -2.05 2.23 -17.71
CA LEU A 250 -3.23 1.71 -17.01
C LEU A 250 -2.99 1.51 -15.50
N TRP A 251 -1.80 1.08 -15.08
CA TRP A 251 -1.51 0.93 -13.65
C TRP A 251 -1.56 2.28 -12.91
N SER A 252 -1.08 3.35 -13.55
CA SER A 252 -1.16 4.71 -13.03
C SER A 252 -2.60 5.17 -12.78
N PHE A 253 -3.59 4.68 -13.53
CA PHE A 253 -5.02 4.91 -13.29
C PHE A 253 -5.59 4.03 -12.15
N LEU A 254 -5.22 2.74 -12.12
CA LEU A 254 -5.63 1.79 -11.06
C LEU A 254 -5.01 2.13 -9.68
N ASP A 255 -3.96 2.95 -9.65
CA ASP A 255 -3.36 3.44 -8.41
C ASP A 255 -3.99 4.76 -7.89
N ILE A 256 -4.88 5.40 -8.67
CA ILE A 256 -5.48 6.70 -8.30
C ILE A 256 -6.25 6.64 -6.98
N PRO A 257 -7.11 5.64 -6.68
CA PRO A 257 -7.79 5.56 -5.39
C PRO A 257 -6.85 5.59 -4.19
N ARG A 258 -5.83 4.71 -4.19
CA ARG A 258 -4.79 4.65 -3.16
C ARG A 258 -4.00 5.96 -3.08
N SER A 259 -3.73 6.58 -4.22
CA SER A 259 -3.02 7.86 -4.35
C SER A 259 -3.85 9.07 -3.86
N ARG A 260 -5.18 9.06 -3.96
CA ARG A 260 -6.07 10.08 -3.36
C ARG A 260 -6.16 9.87 -1.84
N LEU A 261 -6.41 8.65 -1.38
CA LEU A 261 -6.61 8.32 0.03
C LEU A 261 -5.49 8.88 0.93
N VAL A 262 -4.22 8.72 0.52
CA VAL A 262 -3.07 9.23 1.29
C VAL A 262 -2.87 10.74 1.24
N LYS A 263 -3.64 11.50 0.44
CA LYS A 263 -3.56 12.97 0.34
C LYS A 263 -4.51 13.69 1.29
N TYR A 264 -5.64 13.08 1.68
CA TYR A 264 -6.58 13.70 2.63
C TYR A 264 -5.91 14.19 3.94
N PRO A 265 -5.00 13.44 4.60
CA PRO A 265 -4.31 13.93 5.79
C PRO A 265 -3.37 15.12 5.54
N LEU A 266 -3.02 15.40 4.28
CA LEU A 266 -2.20 16.55 3.87
C LEU A 266 -3.09 17.75 3.56
N LEU A 267 -4.17 17.54 2.80
CA LEU A 267 -5.17 18.55 2.46
C LEU A 267 -5.84 19.13 3.72
N LEU A 268 -6.31 18.26 4.63
CA LEU A 268 -6.89 18.66 5.91
C LEU A 268 -5.92 19.51 6.75
N LYS A 269 -4.63 19.13 6.78
CA LYS A 269 -3.59 19.88 7.52
C LYS A 269 -3.30 21.23 6.89
N GLU A 270 -3.37 21.36 5.57
CA GLU A 270 -3.20 22.64 4.88
C GLU A 270 -4.39 23.58 5.13
N ILE A 271 -5.63 23.06 5.13
CA ILE A 271 -6.81 23.83 5.53
C ILE A 271 -6.66 24.31 6.98
N LEU A 272 -6.41 23.38 7.93
CA LEU A 272 -6.24 23.66 9.36
C LEU A 272 -5.13 24.69 9.64
N ARG A 273 -4.05 24.67 8.86
CA ARG A 273 -2.94 25.64 8.96
C ARG A 273 -3.40 27.09 8.71
N HIS A 274 -4.43 27.28 7.90
CA HIS A 274 -4.98 28.60 7.57
C HIS A 274 -6.23 28.96 8.39
N THR A 275 -6.95 28.00 8.95
CA THR A 275 -8.08 28.20 9.89
C THR A 275 -7.70 29.09 11.08
N PRO A 276 -8.49 30.13 11.45
CA PRO A 276 -8.30 30.92 12.67
C PRO A 276 -8.42 30.05 13.94
N LYS A 277 -7.74 30.38 15.04
CA LYS A 277 -7.70 29.53 16.25
C LYS A 277 -9.04 29.46 17.01
N ASP A 278 -9.84 30.48 16.77
CA ASP A 278 -11.16 30.80 17.30
C ASP A 278 -12.30 30.25 16.42
N HIS A 279 -11.99 29.68 15.25
CA HIS A 279 -12.96 29.18 14.29
C HIS A 279 -13.38 27.72 14.61
N PRO A 280 -14.66 27.34 14.50
CA PRO A 280 -15.15 26.01 14.90
C PRO A 280 -14.50 24.86 14.12
N ASP A 281 -14.08 25.08 12.87
CA ASP A 281 -13.36 24.06 12.09
C ASP A 281 -12.05 23.57 12.74
N VAL A 282 -11.44 24.26 13.72
CA VAL A 282 -10.18 23.79 14.32
C VAL A 282 -10.32 22.39 14.90
N GLN A 283 -11.28 22.20 15.82
CA GLN A 283 -11.51 20.91 16.47
C GLN A 283 -12.02 19.86 15.48
N LEU A 284 -12.93 20.26 14.59
CA LEU A 284 -13.53 19.37 13.58
C LEU A 284 -12.50 18.91 12.52
N LEU A 285 -11.52 19.74 12.16
CA LEU A 285 -10.43 19.34 11.26
C LEU A 285 -9.41 18.46 11.98
N GLU A 286 -9.12 18.69 13.27
CA GLU A 286 -8.29 17.79 14.08
C GLU A 286 -8.94 16.40 14.22
N GLU A 287 -10.26 16.35 14.48
CA GLU A 287 -11.06 15.12 14.47
C GLU A 287 -11.04 14.44 13.08
N ALA A 288 -11.33 15.17 12.00
CA ALA A 288 -11.28 14.66 10.63
C ALA A 288 -9.90 14.07 10.28
N ILE A 289 -8.82 14.69 10.75
CA ILE A 289 -7.43 14.22 10.60
C ILE A 289 -7.19 12.88 11.33
N LEU A 290 -7.82 12.66 12.48
CA LEU A 290 -7.77 11.38 13.20
C LEU A 290 -8.62 10.30 12.49
N ILE A 291 -9.84 10.64 12.06
CA ILE A 291 -10.75 9.74 11.33
C ILE A 291 -10.06 9.16 10.09
N ILE A 292 -9.45 10.00 9.25
CA ILE A 292 -8.79 9.51 8.03
C ILE A 292 -7.50 8.73 8.33
N GLN A 293 -6.80 9.02 9.44
CA GLN A 293 -5.67 8.20 9.88
C GLN A 293 -6.12 6.81 10.33
N GLY A 294 -7.28 6.71 11.00
CA GLY A 294 -7.95 5.45 11.30
C GLY A 294 -8.26 4.67 10.02
N VAL A 295 -9.04 5.25 9.11
CA VAL A 295 -9.42 4.63 7.82
C VAL A 295 -8.19 4.19 7.00
N LEU A 296 -7.14 5.00 6.93
CA LEU A 296 -5.90 4.63 6.23
C LEU A 296 -5.16 3.47 6.90
N SER A 297 -5.13 3.42 8.23
CA SER A 297 -4.51 2.33 9.00
C SER A 297 -5.29 1.03 8.79
N ASP A 298 -6.61 1.10 8.79
CA ASP A 298 -7.54 0.00 8.53
C ASP A 298 -7.39 -0.59 7.12
N ILE A 299 -7.27 0.28 6.11
CA ILE A 299 -7.03 -0.12 4.71
C ILE A 299 -5.63 -0.73 4.56
N ASN A 300 -4.61 -0.15 5.21
CA ASN A 300 -3.25 -0.69 5.19
C ASN A 300 -3.16 -2.07 5.87
N LEU A 301 -3.82 -2.25 7.02
CA LEU A 301 -3.90 -3.53 7.71
C LEU A 301 -4.57 -4.59 6.82
N LYS A 302 -5.76 -4.30 6.26
CA LYS A 302 -6.46 -5.26 5.40
C LYS A 302 -5.68 -5.58 4.12
N LYS A 303 -4.95 -4.61 3.56
CA LYS A 303 -4.01 -4.87 2.46
C LYS A 303 -2.91 -5.84 2.89
N GLY A 304 -2.30 -5.64 4.05
CA GLY A 304 -1.29 -6.54 4.61
C GLY A 304 -1.81 -7.97 4.82
N GLU A 305 -3.04 -8.12 5.35
CA GLU A 305 -3.68 -9.44 5.46
C GLU A 305 -3.89 -10.12 4.09
N SER A 306 -4.38 -9.39 3.08
CA SER A 306 -4.59 -9.94 1.74
C SER A 306 -3.29 -10.21 0.97
N GLU A 307 -2.24 -9.43 1.22
CA GLU A 307 -0.89 -9.68 0.70
C GLU A 307 -0.28 -10.95 1.34
N CYS A 308 -0.47 -11.13 2.65
CA CYS A 308 -0.11 -12.34 3.38
C CYS A 308 -0.83 -13.58 2.80
N GLN A 309 -2.16 -13.53 2.71
CA GLN A 309 -2.98 -14.63 2.16
C GLN A 309 -2.62 -14.96 0.70
N TYR A 310 -2.45 -13.94 -0.15
CA TYR A 310 -2.08 -14.11 -1.56
C TYR A 310 -0.79 -14.92 -1.75
N TYR A 311 0.18 -14.78 -0.84
CA TYR A 311 1.40 -15.56 -0.87
C TYR A 311 1.25 -16.95 -0.25
N ILE A 312 0.46 -17.10 0.83
CA ILE A 312 0.12 -18.41 1.42
C ILE A 312 -0.59 -19.31 0.39
N ASP A 313 -1.59 -18.78 -0.33
CA ASP A 313 -2.35 -19.46 -1.38
C ASP A 313 -1.48 -19.92 -2.57
N LYS A 314 -0.22 -19.47 -2.63
CA LYS A 314 0.76 -19.79 -3.68
C LYS A 314 1.92 -20.68 -3.20
N LEU A 315 1.92 -21.13 -1.94
CA LEU A 315 2.91 -22.07 -1.44
C LEU A 315 2.63 -23.49 -1.99
N GLU A 316 3.66 -24.14 -2.53
CA GLU A 316 3.62 -25.54 -2.95
C GLU A 316 4.49 -26.40 -2.05
N TYR A 317 3.87 -27.34 -1.34
CA TYR A 317 4.56 -28.30 -0.47
C TYR A 317 4.93 -29.58 -1.24
N LEU A 318 6.11 -30.17 -0.98
CA LEU A 318 6.54 -31.46 -1.57
C LEU A 318 6.41 -32.65 -0.61
N ASP A 319 6.48 -32.39 0.69
CA ASP A 319 6.24 -33.34 1.78
C ASP A 319 5.25 -32.68 2.74
N GLU A 320 4.25 -33.42 3.23
CA GLU A 320 3.28 -32.94 4.23
C GLU A 320 3.97 -32.39 5.48
N LYS A 321 5.16 -32.92 5.83
CA LYS A 321 6.00 -32.42 6.93
C LYS A 321 6.49 -30.99 6.75
N GLN A 322 6.35 -30.39 5.56
CA GLN A 322 6.70 -28.99 5.28
C GLN A 322 5.55 -28.01 5.57
N LYS A 323 4.35 -28.50 5.85
CA LYS A 323 3.22 -27.68 6.31
C LYS A 323 3.38 -27.41 7.79
N ASP A 324 3.10 -26.18 8.19
CA ASP A 324 3.14 -25.74 9.58
C ASP A 324 1.96 -24.80 9.82
N PRO A 325 1.03 -25.10 10.76
CA PRO A 325 -0.17 -24.28 10.97
C PRO A 325 0.09 -22.79 11.26
N ARG A 326 1.32 -22.41 11.65
CA ARG A 326 1.74 -21.01 11.79
C ARG A 326 1.73 -20.26 10.45
N ILE A 327 1.86 -20.97 9.32
CA ILE A 327 1.74 -20.41 7.96
C ILE A 327 0.28 -20.05 7.68
N GLU A 328 -0.64 -21.00 7.77
CA GLU A 328 -2.06 -20.75 7.47
C GLU A 328 -2.73 -19.82 8.50
N ALA A 329 -2.19 -19.70 9.71
CA ALA A 329 -2.62 -18.72 10.71
C ALA A 329 -2.02 -17.30 10.52
N SER A 330 -1.00 -17.14 9.65
CA SER A 330 -0.28 -15.87 9.52
C SER A 330 -1.12 -14.79 8.82
N LYS A 331 -1.30 -13.66 9.51
CA LYS A 331 -1.99 -12.47 9.00
C LYS A 331 -1.06 -11.33 8.57
N VAL A 332 0.22 -11.40 8.93
CA VAL A 332 1.21 -10.35 8.69
C VAL A 332 2.45 -10.95 8.04
N LEU A 333 2.79 -10.43 6.86
CA LEU A 333 4.04 -10.70 6.16
C LEU A 333 5.00 -9.52 6.40
N LEU A 334 6.03 -9.75 7.22
CA LEU A 334 6.96 -8.71 7.68
C LEU A 334 8.02 -8.33 6.62
N CYS A 335 8.45 -9.30 5.82
CA CYS A 335 9.37 -9.10 4.69
C CYS A 335 9.29 -10.30 3.75
N HIS A 336 9.43 -10.08 2.44
CA HIS A 336 9.56 -11.16 1.46
C HIS A 336 10.35 -10.70 0.24
N GLY A 337 11.00 -11.62 -0.48
CA GLY A 337 11.79 -11.29 -1.69
C GLY A 337 12.83 -12.33 -2.10
N GLU A 338 13.56 -12.05 -3.18
CA GLU A 338 14.64 -12.92 -3.68
C GLU A 338 15.96 -12.75 -2.90
N LEU A 339 16.55 -13.88 -2.49
CA LEU A 339 17.91 -13.99 -1.96
C LEU A 339 18.63 -15.20 -2.58
N LYS A 340 19.98 -15.17 -2.67
CA LYS A 340 20.76 -16.31 -3.18
C LYS A 340 21.23 -17.20 -2.04
N ASN A 341 21.12 -18.52 -2.18
CA ASN A 341 21.69 -19.45 -1.21
C ASN A 341 23.19 -19.72 -1.47
N LYS A 342 23.84 -20.47 -0.56
CA LYS A 342 25.26 -20.86 -0.68
C LYS A 342 25.67 -21.61 -1.96
N ASN A 343 24.72 -22.10 -2.76
CA ASN A 343 24.96 -22.78 -4.04
C ASN A 343 24.70 -21.85 -5.25
N GLY A 344 24.53 -20.54 -5.03
CA GLY A 344 24.16 -19.57 -6.06
C GLY A 344 22.71 -19.64 -6.55
N HIS A 345 21.91 -20.59 -6.05
CA HIS A 345 20.50 -20.71 -6.42
C HIS A 345 19.70 -19.55 -5.83
N LYS A 346 18.84 -18.94 -6.65
CA LYS A 346 17.80 -18.02 -6.15
C LYS A 346 16.78 -18.79 -5.31
N LEU A 347 16.50 -18.28 -4.12
CA LEU A 347 15.35 -18.61 -3.31
C LEU A 347 14.46 -17.37 -3.21
N TYR A 348 13.16 -17.58 -3.07
CA TYR A 348 12.23 -16.52 -2.65
C TYR A 348 11.83 -16.81 -1.21
N ILE A 349 11.99 -15.84 -0.32
CA ILE A 349 11.84 -16.05 1.12
C ILE A 349 10.68 -15.20 1.62
N PHE A 350 9.94 -15.72 2.59
CA PHE A 350 8.85 -15.06 3.29
C PHE A 350 9.15 -15.10 4.79
N LEU A 351 9.17 -13.94 5.43
CA LEU A 351 9.16 -13.79 6.89
C LEU A 351 7.76 -13.35 7.28
N PHE A 352 6.93 -14.32 7.70
CA PHE A 352 5.68 -14.03 8.38
C PHE A 352 5.94 -13.64 9.84
N GLN A 353 4.89 -13.24 10.57
CA GLN A 353 4.98 -12.85 11.97
C GLN A 353 5.67 -13.90 12.85
N ASP A 354 5.30 -15.17 12.69
CA ASP A 354 5.72 -16.26 13.58
C ASP A 354 6.57 -17.34 12.88
N ILE A 355 6.78 -17.24 11.56
CA ILE A 355 7.51 -18.27 10.77
C ILE A 355 8.23 -17.73 9.52
N LEU A 356 9.44 -18.23 9.29
CA LEU A 356 10.28 -17.96 8.12
C LEU A 356 10.18 -19.12 7.12
N VAL A 357 9.58 -18.89 5.96
CA VAL A 357 9.44 -19.88 4.88
C VAL A 357 10.43 -19.56 3.76
N LEU A 358 11.35 -20.49 3.49
CA LEU A 358 12.22 -20.43 2.31
C LEU A 358 11.55 -21.19 1.16
N THR A 359 11.56 -20.64 -0.06
CA THR A 359 10.94 -21.27 -1.23
C THR A 359 11.81 -21.15 -2.48
N ARG A 360 11.44 -21.90 -3.52
CA ARG A 360 11.91 -21.72 -4.90
C ARG A 360 10.73 -21.19 -5.73
N PRO A 361 10.88 -20.10 -6.49
CA PRO A 361 9.86 -19.70 -7.44
C PRO A 361 9.75 -20.75 -8.56
N VAL A 362 8.53 -21.18 -8.85
CA VAL A 362 8.20 -22.15 -9.91
C VAL A 362 7.08 -21.57 -10.78
N THR A 363 7.07 -21.93 -12.06
CA THR A 363 5.94 -21.65 -12.96
C THR A 363 5.35 -22.96 -13.43
N ARG A 364 4.05 -23.18 -13.18
CA ARG A 364 3.30 -24.37 -13.59
C ARG A 364 2.00 -23.93 -14.25
N ASN A 365 1.74 -24.36 -15.48
CA ASN A 365 0.53 -24.00 -16.25
C ASN A 365 0.27 -22.48 -16.22
N GLU A 366 1.29 -21.69 -16.55
CA GLU A 366 1.34 -20.22 -16.51
C GLU A 366 1.14 -19.57 -15.12
N ARG A 367 0.83 -20.33 -14.08
CA ARG A 367 0.72 -19.84 -12.70
C ARG A 367 2.10 -19.81 -12.03
N HIS A 368 2.47 -18.65 -11.48
CA HIS A 368 3.61 -18.52 -10.59
C HIS A 368 3.25 -18.97 -9.16
N SER A 369 4.04 -19.89 -8.62
CA SER A 369 3.93 -20.48 -7.29
C SER A 369 5.30 -20.57 -6.60
N TYR A 370 5.30 -20.91 -5.32
CA TYR A 370 6.46 -20.87 -4.43
C TYR A 370 6.66 -22.22 -3.75
N GLN A 371 7.49 -23.07 -4.33
CA GLN A 371 7.77 -24.41 -3.81
C GLN A 371 8.60 -24.33 -2.53
N VAL A 372 8.07 -24.81 -1.41
CA VAL A 372 8.72 -24.73 -0.09
C VAL A 372 10.03 -25.53 -0.11
N TYR A 373 11.11 -24.89 0.31
CA TYR A 373 12.48 -25.41 0.25
C TYR A 373 12.98 -25.77 1.65
N ARG A 374 13.03 -27.08 1.93
CA ARG A 374 13.31 -27.66 3.26
C ARG A 374 12.22 -27.25 4.26
N GLN A 375 12.53 -27.27 5.56
CA GLN A 375 11.53 -26.92 6.58
C GLN A 375 11.39 -25.40 6.74
N PRO A 376 10.16 -24.87 6.89
CA PRO A 376 9.92 -23.59 7.54
C PRO A 376 10.63 -23.50 8.89
N ILE A 377 11.11 -22.32 9.26
CA ILE A 377 11.81 -22.08 10.54
C ILE A 377 10.95 -21.15 11.40
N PRO A 378 10.34 -21.62 12.50
CA PRO A 378 9.56 -20.77 13.40
C PRO A 378 10.40 -19.65 14.00
N VAL A 379 9.84 -18.45 14.13
CA VAL A 379 10.58 -17.24 14.57
C VAL A 379 11.07 -17.38 16.03
N GLN A 380 10.34 -18.12 16.87
CA GLN A 380 10.79 -18.51 18.22
C GLN A 380 12.05 -19.39 18.20
N GLU A 381 12.23 -20.20 17.16
CA GLU A 381 13.34 -21.15 16.99
C GLU A 381 14.43 -20.60 16.06
N LEU A 382 14.26 -19.38 15.53
CA LEU A 382 15.08 -18.81 14.46
C LEU A 382 16.30 -18.08 15.02
N VAL A 383 17.50 -18.60 14.71
CA VAL A 383 18.77 -17.91 14.99
C VAL A 383 19.28 -17.23 13.73
N LEU A 384 19.55 -15.93 13.87
CA LEU A 384 20.15 -15.06 12.86
C LEU A 384 21.62 -14.82 13.22
N GLU A 385 22.54 -15.14 12.32
CA GLU A 385 23.97 -14.88 12.45
C GLU A 385 24.43 -13.91 11.35
N ASP A 386 25.13 -12.84 11.73
CA ASP A 386 25.81 -11.99 10.74
C ASP A 386 27.11 -12.66 10.27
N LEU A 387 27.46 -12.46 9.00
CA LEU A 387 28.67 -13.01 8.37
C LEU A 387 29.42 -11.91 7.62
N GLN A 388 30.75 -11.93 7.74
CA GLN A 388 31.64 -10.96 7.08
C GLN A 388 31.82 -11.30 5.60
N ASP A 389 32.18 -10.27 4.82
CA ASP A 389 32.42 -10.38 3.38
C ASP A 389 33.60 -11.34 3.07
N GLY A 390 33.28 -12.58 2.69
CA GLY A 390 34.24 -13.63 2.37
C GLY A 390 34.30 -14.82 3.33
N ASP A 391 33.54 -14.82 4.43
CA ASP A 391 33.47 -15.96 5.38
C ASP A 391 32.98 -17.26 4.73
N VAL A 392 32.18 -17.14 3.66
CA VAL A 392 31.62 -18.27 2.92
C VAL A 392 32.01 -18.15 1.45
N ARG A 393 32.48 -19.26 0.87
CA ARG A 393 32.60 -19.40 -0.59
C ARG A 393 31.23 -19.79 -1.14
N MET A 394 30.68 -18.97 -2.05
CA MET A 394 29.42 -19.29 -2.72
C MET A 394 29.70 -20.22 -3.91
N GLY A 395 28.86 -21.24 -4.08
CA GLY A 395 29.01 -22.23 -5.14
C GLY A 395 28.81 -21.62 -6.54
N GLY A 396 29.92 -21.49 -7.27
CA GLY A 396 29.96 -21.25 -8.72
C GLY A 396 30.66 -22.42 -9.43
N SER A 397 30.61 -22.43 -10.76
CA SER A 397 31.25 -23.48 -11.58
C SER A 397 32.77 -23.56 -11.31
N PHE A 398 33.35 -24.76 -11.41
CA PHE A 398 34.75 -25.11 -11.09
C PHE A 398 35.81 -24.14 -11.66
N ARG A 399 35.52 -23.44 -12.76
CA ARG A 399 36.41 -22.40 -13.33
C ARG A 399 36.68 -21.20 -12.41
N GLY A 400 35.86 -20.96 -11.38
CA GLY A 400 36.07 -19.87 -10.41
C GLY A 400 37.16 -20.14 -9.36
N ALA A 401 37.68 -21.37 -9.27
CA ALA A 401 38.51 -21.83 -8.14
C ALA A 401 39.83 -21.06 -7.88
N PHE A 402 40.28 -20.21 -8.82
CA PHE A 402 41.52 -19.44 -8.75
C PHE A 402 41.29 -17.91 -8.70
N SER A 403 40.03 -17.46 -8.63
CA SER A 403 39.63 -16.06 -8.53
C SER A 403 39.51 -15.63 -7.06
N ASN A 404 40.35 -14.69 -6.62
CA ASN A 404 40.24 -14.10 -5.27
C ASN A 404 39.09 -13.04 -5.19
N SER A 405 38.42 -12.78 -6.32
CA SER A 405 37.28 -11.88 -6.47
C SER A 405 35.93 -12.51 -6.08
N ASP A 406 35.81 -13.84 -6.07
CA ASP A 406 34.56 -14.57 -5.77
C ASP A 406 34.25 -14.71 -4.26
N LYS A 407 34.78 -13.79 -3.42
CA LYS A 407 34.44 -13.72 -2.01
C LYS A 407 33.00 -13.23 -1.84
N ALA A 408 32.19 -13.99 -1.12
CA ALA A 408 30.77 -13.71 -0.96
C ALA A 408 30.54 -12.46 -0.11
N LYS A 409 29.98 -11.42 -0.73
CA LYS A 409 29.59 -10.18 -0.06
C LYS A 409 28.12 -10.19 0.34
N ASN A 410 27.76 -9.36 1.32
CA ASN A 410 26.38 -9.14 1.75
C ASN A 410 25.68 -10.43 2.23
N ILE A 411 26.43 -11.31 2.90
CA ILE A 411 25.92 -12.58 3.43
C ILE A 411 25.46 -12.51 4.88
N PHE A 412 24.53 -13.37 5.26
CA PHE A 412 24.13 -13.70 6.62
C PHE A 412 23.67 -15.17 6.69
N ARG A 413 23.45 -15.74 7.88
CA ARG A 413 22.91 -17.10 8.05
C ARG A 413 21.63 -17.08 8.88
N VAL A 414 20.68 -17.94 8.49
CA VAL A 414 19.52 -18.32 9.30
C VAL A 414 19.54 -19.82 9.57
N ARG A 415 19.14 -20.23 10.77
CA ARG A 415 19.05 -21.65 11.18
C ARG A 415 18.06 -21.83 12.33
N PHE A 416 17.78 -23.08 12.66
CA PHE A 416 17.16 -23.45 13.94
C PHE A 416 18.11 -23.23 15.12
N GLN A 417 17.55 -22.97 16.29
CA GLN A 417 18.25 -22.89 17.57
C GLN A 417 18.84 -24.25 17.97
N ASP A 418 18.01 -25.30 17.92
CA ASP A 418 18.45 -26.69 18.06
C ASP A 418 19.26 -27.12 16.82
N PRO A 419 20.48 -27.68 17.00
CA PRO A 419 21.23 -28.32 15.91
C PRO A 419 20.59 -29.58 15.33
N SER A 420 19.62 -30.23 16.00
CA SER A 420 19.10 -31.55 15.60
C SER A 420 18.46 -31.63 14.19
N PRO A 421 17.67 -30.64 13.68
CA PRO A 421 17.27 -30.62 12.26
C PRO A 421 18.41 -30.33 11.29
N GLY A 422 19.61 -29.94 11.75
CA GLY A 422 20.82 -29.69 10.97
C GLY A 422 20.73 -28.54 9.95
N GLN A 423 19.58 -27.85 9.88
CA GLN A 423 19.21 -26.98 8.78
C GLN A 423 19.71 -25.55 9.02
N SER A 424 20.80 -25.20 8.33
CA SER A 424 21.27 -23.81 8.22
C SER A 424 21.38 -23.35 6.77
N HIS A 425 20.95 -22.11 6.52
CA HIS A 425 20.95 -21.47 5.21
C HIS A 425 21.81 -20.20 5.27
N THR A 426 22.98 -20.21 4.60
CA THR A 426 23.66 -18.95 4.27
C THR A 426 22.94 -18.32 3.08
N LEU A 427 22.60 -17.05 3.24
CA LEU A 427 21.85 -16.23 2.29
C LEU A 427 22.67 -15.00 1.91
N GLN A 428 22.67 -14.65 0.63
CA GLN A 428 23.30 -13.44 0.07
C GLN A 428 22.22 -12.48 -0.44
N ALA A 429 22.31 -11.23 0.01
CA ALA A 429 21.58 -10.10 -0.55
C ALA A 429 22.33 -9.45 -1.72
N ASN A 430 21.63 -8.62 -2.50
CA ASN A 430 22.20 -7.95 -3.66
C ASN A 430 23.26 -6.90 -3.28
N ASP A 431 23.05 -6.22 -2.16
CA ASP A 431 23.84 -5.09 -1.68
C ASP A 431 23.73 -4.94 -0.14
N VAL A 432 24.50 -4.02 0.44
CA VAL A 432 24.58 -3.81 1.90
C VAL A 432 23.23 -3.34 2.48
N PHE A 433 22.48 -2.49 1.77
CA PHE A 433 21.18 -2.01 2.25
C PHE A 433 20.13 -3.10 2.19
N HIS A 434 20.14 -3.94 1.15
CA HIS A 434 19.28 -5.11 1.06
C HIS A 434 19.62 -6.16 2.14
N LYS A 435 20.90 -6.38 2.48
CA LYS A 435 21.30 -7.18 3.66
C LYS A 435 20.74 -6.57 4.95
N GLN A 436 20.95 -5.26 5.16
CA GLN A 436 20.48 -4.58 6.37
C GLN A 436 18.95 -4.55 6.49
N GLN A 437 18.19 -4.49 5.39
CA GLN A 437 16.74 -4.61 5.42
C GLN A 437 16.32 -5.99 5.99
N TRP A 438 16.79 -7.08 5.38
CA TRP A 438 16.48 -8.44 5.85
C TRP A 438 16.94 -8.66 7.29
N PHE A 439 18.16 -8.26 7.62
CA PHE A 439 18.73 -8.44 8.95
C PHE A 439 17.89 -7.71 10.02
N ASN A 440 17.44 -6.49 9.75
CA ASN A 440 16.60 -5.75 10.69
C ASN A 440 15.16 -6.27 10.77
N CYS A 441 14.55 -6.69 9.65
CA CYS A 441 13.23 -7.35 9.68
C CYS A 441 13.27 -8.64 10.52
N ILE A 442 14.23 -9.53 10.25
CA ILE A 442 14.39 -10.79 10.97
C ILE A 442 14.70 -10.54 12.46
N ARG A 443 15.64 -9.64 12.78
CA ARG A 443 15.97 -9.26 14.16
C ARG A 443 14.77 -8.69 14.93
N THR A 444 13.92 -7.90 14.26
CA THR A 444 12.71 -7.33 14.87
C THR A 444 11.66 -8.41 15.15
N ALA A 445 11.54 -9.42 14.27
CA ALA A 445 10.63 -10.55 14.48
C ALA A 445 11.07 -11.45 15.65
N ILE A 446 12.38 -11.71 15.79
CA ILE A 446 12.92 -12.60 16.84
C ILE A 446 12.94 -11.92 18.23
N ALA A 447 13.10 -10.60 18.30
CA ALA A 447 13.33 -9.87 19.57
C ALA A 447 12.33 -10.16 20.71
N PRO A 448 11.00 -10.30 20.49
CA PRO A 448 10.06 -10.66 21.55
C PRO A 448 10.33 -12.03 22.18
N PHE A 449 10.78 -13.01 21.38
CA PHE A 449 11.04 -14.37 21.84
C PHE A 449 12.36 -14.48 22.60
N GLN A 450 13.36 -13.66 22.24
CA GLN A 450 14.63 -13.60 22.98
C GLN A 450 14.47 -13.04 24.40
N GLN A 451 13.58 -12.07 24.61
CA GLN A 451 13.32 -11.49 25.94
C GLN A 451 12.58 -12.46 26.87
N ALA A 452 11.79 -13.39 26.32
CA ALA A 452 11.15 -14.45 27.09
C ALA A 452 12.10 -15.60 27.49
N ALA A 453 13.28 -15.68 26.88
CA ALA A 453 14.24 -16.78 27.05
C ALA A 453 15.29 -16.55 28.15
N SER A 454 15.23 -15.42 28.87
CA SER A 454 16.12 -15.11 30.00
C SER A 454 15.37 -15.20 31.34
N PRO A 455 15.50 -16.31 32.10
CA PRO A 455 15.19 -16.29 33.53
C PRO A 455 16.15 -15.33 34.23
N ALA A 456 15.63 -14.49 35.13
CA ALA A 456 16.48 -13.70 36.00
C ALA A 456 17.02 -14.58 37.13
N GLU A 457 18.17 -15.22 36.91
CA GLU A 457 18.98 -15.75 38.02
C GLU A 457 19.54 -14.56 38.83
N PRO A 458 19.22 -14.43 40.13
CA PRO A 458 19.94 -13.53 41.01
C PRO A 458 21.26 -14.22 41.36
N GLN A 459 22.29 -14.00 40.53
CA GLN A 459 23.64 -14.50 40.81
C GLN A 459 24.16 -13.89 42.13
N GLY A 460 24.75 -14.74 42.96
CA GLY A 460 25.14 -14.37 44.33
C GLY A 460 26.16 -13.24 44.39
N LEU A 461 26.10 -12.46 45.46
CA LEU A 461 27.14 -11.50 45.80
C LEU A 461 28.47 -12.23 46.09
N PRO A 462 29.63 -11.68 45.70
CA PRO A 462 30.91 -12.27 46.04
C PRO A 462 31.24 -12.06 47.52
N GLU A 463 31.61 -13.12 48.22
CA GLU A 463 32.16 -13.04 49.58
C GLU A 463 33.60 -12.48 49.52
N LEU A 464 33.89 -11.50 50.36
CA LEU A 464 35.26 -11.08 50.67
C LEU A 464 35.66 -11.71 52.00
N HIS A 465 36.82 -12.36 52.04
CA HIS A 465 37.44 -12.83 53.27
C HIS A 465 38.06 -11.66 54.04
N GLU A 466 37.80 -11.57 55.34
CA GLU A 466 38.79 -11.15 56.35
C GLU A 466 38.40 -11.76 57.72
N GLU A 467 39.27 -11.65 58.72
CA GLU A 467 39.41 -12.67 59.78
C GLU A 467 38.69 -12.34 61.11
N CYS A 468 38.20 -13.36 61.83
CA CYS A 468 38.75 -13.77 63.16
C CYS A 468 37.92 -14.83 63.93
N GLU A 469 38.65 -15.82 64.45
CA GLU A 469 38.55 -16.53 65.74
C GLU A 469 37.24 -17.15 66.31
N GLU A 470 37.41 -18.41 66.75
CA GLU A 470 36.75 -19.17 67.82
C GLU A 470 35.32 -18.82 68.32
N ASN A 471 34.34 -19.69 68.04
CA ASN A 471 34.10 -20.86 68.91
C ASN A 471 33.00 -21.83 68.40
N SER A 472 32.96 -23.02 68.97
CA SER A 472 31.91 -24.06 68.80
C SER A 472 31.54 -24.61 70.19
N PRO A 473 30.48 -25.44 70.36
CA PRO A 473 29.42 -25.84 69.43
C PRO A 473 28.01 -25.42 69.94
N SER A 474 26.89 -25.77 69.31
CA SER A 474 26.13 -26.99 69.66
C SER A 474 24.87 -27.17 68.79
N ALA A 475 24.58 -28.44 68.41
CA ALA A 475 23.32 -29.18 68.65
C ALA A 475 21.94 -28.45 68.56
N VAL A 476 20.84 -29.02 68.02
CA VAL A 476 20.61 -30.33 67.38
C VAL A 476 19.24 -30.36 66.65
N ASN A 477 19.17 -31.05 65.50
CA ASN A 477 18.03 -31.80 64.94
C ASN A 477 16.54 -31.32 65.02
N ILE A 478 15.87 -31.51 63.86
CA ILE A 478 14.57 -32.21 63.66
C ILE A 478 13.22 -31.43 63.66
N ARG A 479 12.54 -31.60 62.51
CA ARG A 479 11.09 -31.67 62.21
C ARG A 479 10.09 -30.64 62.81
N ALA A 480 9.68 -29.73 61.92
CA ALA A 480 8.45 -29.82 61.11
C ALA A 480 7.02 -29.88 61.73
N GLN A 481 6.15 -29.14 61.03
CA GLN A 481 4.71 -29.35 60.78
C GLN A 481 3.63 -28.85 61.76
N ARG A 482 2.78 -28.00 61.16
CA ARG A 482 1.29 -27.95 61.24
C ARG A 482 0.60 -27.27 62.43
N ARG A 483 -0.18 -26.23 62.03
CA ARG A 483 -1.52 -25.84 62.56
C ARG A 483 -1.53 -25.25 63.99
N ALA A 484 -2.52 -24.44 64.38
CA ALA A 484 -3.43 -23.53 63.66
C ALA A 484 -4.20 -22.69 64.73
N SER A 485 -4.87 -21.61 64.30
CA SER A 485 -5.89 -20.88 65.08
C SER A 485 -5.33 -20.06 66.29
N THR A 486 -6.04 -19.14 66.95
CA THR A 486 -7.49 -18.76 66.94
C THR A 486 -7.69 -17.34 67.51
N VAL A 487 -8.78 -16.62 67.15
CA VAL A 487 -9.50 -15.57 67.96
C VAL A 487 -8.73 -14.24 68.24
N SER A 488 -9.26 -13.01 68.19
CA SER A 488 -10.63 -12.39 68.11
C SER A 488 -10.54 -10.99 67.38
N SER A 489 -11.46 -9.99 67.39
CA SER A 489 -12.82 -9.76 67.97
C SER A 489 -13.57 -8.59 67.29
N VAL A 490 -14.87 -8.79 66.98
CA VAL A 490 -16.06 -7.95 67.28
C VAL A 490 -16.02 -6.40 67.19
N THR A 491 -16.77 -5.83 66.22
CA THR A 491 -17.98 -4.96 66.35
C THR A 491 -18.59 -4.78 64.93
N GLN A 492 -19.85 -5.17 64.65
CA GLN A 492 -21.11 -4.38 64.74
C GLN A 492 -21.18 -3.15 63.80
N VAL A 493 -22.26 -2.86 63.03
CA VAL A 493 -23.60 -3.49 62.93
C VAL A 493 -24.25 -3.21 61.54
N GLU A 494 -24.98 -4.21 61.00
CA GLU A 494 -26.26 -4.26 60.22
C GLU A 494 -26.77 -3.02 59.41
N VAL A 495 -27.59 -3.09 58.34
CA VAL A 495 -28.37 -4.13 57.60
C VAL A 495 -28.62 -3.58 56.16
N ASP A 496 -28.97 -4.26 55.06
CA ASP A 496 -29.40 -5.63 54.70
C ASP A 496 -28.63 -6.06 53.39
N GLY A 497 -28.92 -7.07 52.55
CA GLY A 497 -30.03 -8.05 52.40
C GLY A 497 -30.79 -7.85 51.05
N ASP A 498 -31.07 -8.87 50.22
CA ASP A 498 -30.61 -10.28 50.22
C ASP A 498 -30.62 -10.90 48.78
N ALA A 499 -30.23 -12.18 48.66
CA ALA A 499 -30.14 -13.02 47.45
C ALA A 499 -31.52 -13.47 46.88
N SER A 500 -31.71 -14.43 45.95
CA SER A 500 -30.87 -15.46 45.27
C SER A 500 -31.47 -15.73 43.86
N GLU A 501 -30.72 -16.01 42.80
CA GLU A 501 -30.04 -17.27 42.39
C GLU A 501 -30.96 -18.41 41.87
N CYS A 502 -30.60 -18.94 40.69
CA CYS A 502 -30.94 -20.25 40.10
C CYS A 502 -32.36 -20.49 39.51
N GLY A 503 -32.45 -21.33 38.45
CA GLY A 503 -33.71 -22.00 38.03
C GLY A 503 -34.14 -21.93 36.56
N SER A 504 -33.53 -22.73 35.67
CA SER A 504 -34.25 -23.38 34.54
C SER A 504 -34.81 -24.74 35.04
N PRO A 505 -35.78 -25.46 34.38
CA PRO A 505 -36.14 -25.40 32.95
C PRO A 505 -37.64 -25.68 32.52
N VAL A 506 -37.95 -25.33 31.26
CA VAL A 506 -38.72 -26.13 30.24
C VAL A 506 -40.24 -26.50 30.39
N HIS A 507 -41.00 -26.20 29.31
CA HIS A 507 -42.34 -26.72 28.90
C HIS A 507 -43.57 -26.36 29.78
N THR A 508 -44.82 -26.27 29.27
CA THR A 508 -45.42 -26.63 27.94
C THR A 508 -46.60 -25.69 27.54
N ALA A 509 -47.14 -25.91 26.33
CA ALA A 509 -48.46 -25.57 25.73
C ALA A 509 -49.69 -25.40 26.69
N ASP A 510 -50.88 -24.91 26.30
CA ASP A 510 -51.65 -24.84 25.02
C ASP A 510 -52.88 -23.86 25.24
N ASN A 511 -53.84 -23.46 24.36
CA ASN A 511 -54.13 -23.36 22.90
C ASN A 511 -55.48 -22.57 22.77
N ILE A 512 -56.28 -22.40 21.68
CA ILE A 512 -56.27 -22.60 20.21
C ILE A 512 -57.39 -21.72 19.60
N LYS A 513 -57.21 -21.14 18.39
CA LYS A 513 -58.19 -21.05 17.25
C LYS A 513 -57.81 -19.98 16.20
N SER A 514 -58.14 -20.08 14.90
CA SER A 514 -58.29 -21.21 13.95
C SER A 514 -58.88 -20.71 12.60
N VAL A 515 -58.29 -21.09 11.45
CA VAL A 515 -58.86 -21.32 10.08
C VAL A 515 -57.64 -21.43 9.14
N LYS A 516 -57.20 -22.59 8.61
CA LYS A 516 -57.74 -23.52 7.57
C LYS A 516 -58.02 -22.83 6.22
N ALA A 517 -57.63 -23.33 5.04
CA ALA A 517 -56.77 -24.43 4.57
C ALA A 517 -56.22 -24.01 3.17
N GLN A 518 -55.49 -24.76 2.32
CA GLN A 518 -55.29 -26.20 2.13
C GLN A 518 -53.97 -26.43 1.35
N ARG A 519 -53.49 -27.69 1.22
CA ARG A 519 -52.17 -28.03 0.65
C ARG A 519 -52.27 -29.19 -0.34
N THR A 520 -51.54 -29.11 -1.46
CA THR A 520 -51.40 -30.20 -2.44
C THR A 520 -49.93 -30.52 -2.68
N GLN A 521 -49.58 -31.80 -2.77
CA GLN A 521 -48.24 -32.26 -3.15
C GLN A 521 -48.19 -32.60 -4.64
N CYS A 522 -47.01 -32.53 -5.24
CA CYS A 522 -46.68 -33.35 -6.41
C CYS A 522 -45.21 -33.77 -6.36
N GLY A 523 -44.93 -34.99 -6.80
CA GLY A 523 -43.58 -35.51 -6.98
C GLY A 523 -43.66 -36.74 -7.87
N PHE A 524 -42.75 -36.86 -8.84
CA PHE A 524 -42.74 -37.97 -9.80
C PHE A 524 -41.39 -38.66 -9.89
N ARG A 525 -41.44 -39.96 -10.20
CA ARG A 525 -40.29 -40.87 -10.29
C ARG A 525 -39.82 -41.01 -11.75
N LYS A 526 -38.59 -41.54 -11.90
CA LYS A 526 -38.08 -42.05 -13.18
C LYS A 526 -39.01 -43.12 -13.77
N ALA A 527 -39.18 -43.07 -15.09
CA ALA A 527 -39.47 -44.23 -15.93
C ALA A 527 -38.47 -44.25 -17.10
N ARG A 528 -38.29 -45.40 -17.73
CA ARG A 528 -37.27 -45.67 -18.77
C ARG A 528 -37.87 -46.66 -19.74
N ASP A 529 -37.87 -46.37 -21.03
CA ASP A 529 -38.20 -47.38 -22.03
C ASP A 529 -37.38 -47.28 -23.32
N LYS A 530 -37.42 -48.35 -24.12
CA LYS A 530 -36.56 -48.55 -25.31
C LYS A 530 -37.35 -48.46 -26.62
N ALA A 531 -36.70 -47.94 -27.66
CA ALA A 531 -36.96 -48.30 -29.05
C ALA A 531 -35.61 -48.61 -29.75
N GLN A 532 -35.63 -49.30 -30.90
CA GLN A 532 -34.49 -50.10 -31.36
C GLN A 532 -34.40 -50.15 -32.91
N PHE A 533 -33.19 -50.43 -33.44
CA PHE A 533 -32.82 -50.49 -34.88
C PHE A 533 -32.88 -49.13 -35.61
N SER A 534 -32.08 -48.82 -36.64
CA SER A 534 -30.91 -49.46 -37.29
C SER A 534 -30.01 -48.31 -37.82
N GLY A 535 -28.75 -48.45 -38.21
CA GLY A 535 -27.92 -49.63 -38.46
C GLY A 535 -27.34 -49.61 -39.88
N LYS A 536 -26.17 -49.00 -40.08
CA LYS A 536 -25.26 -49.28 -41.22
C LYS A 536 -23.82 -48.82 -40.93
N ARG A 537 -22.88 -49.42 -41.66
CA ARG A 537 -21.44 -49.52 -41.37
C ARG A 537 -20.65 -49.25 -42.66
N LYS A 538 -19.53 -48.51 -42.54
CA LYS A 538 -18.36 -48.40 -43.44
C LYS A 538 -17.32 -47.60 -42.64
N GLU A 539 -16.29 -48.18 -42.02
CA GLU A 539 -15.14 -48.96 -42.53
C GLU A 539 -14.09 -48.14 -43.28
N THR A 540 -12.84 -48.46 -42.95
CA THR A 540 -11.62 -47.68 -43.17
C THR A 540 -10.77 -48.30 -44.28
N LEU A 541 -10.11 -47.46 -45.09
CA LEU A 541 -8.90 -47.67 -45.91
C LEU A 541 -8.81 -46.43 -46.85
N VAL A 542 -7.65 -45.89 -47.22
CA VAL A 542 -6.25 -46.30 -46.98
C VAL A 542 -5.51 -45.22 -46.21
#